data_AF-A0A966HT63-F1
#
_entry.id   AF-A0A966HT63-F1
#
_cell.length_a   1.000
_cell.length_b   1.000
_cell.length_c   1.000
_cell.angle_alpha   90.00
_cell.angle_beta   90.00
_cell.angle_gamma   90.00
#
_symmetry.space_group_name_H-M   'P 1'
#
loop_
_entity.id
_entity.type
_entity.pdbx_description
1 polymer ?
#
loop_
_entity_poly.entity_id
_entity_poly.type
_entity_poly.pdbx_seq_one_letter_code
_entity_poly.pdbx_strand_id
1 'polypeptide(L)'
;MLEAIFLGIIQGLTEFLPVSSSAHIRILGEFLPSAQDPGATFTAIMQIGTEIAVLIYFRADIARLISASLKWLISRGGLVGSERSDARLSTLILLGSLPI
;
A
#
# COMPACT_ATOMS: atom_id res chain seq x y z
N MET A 1 19.83 -12.79 8.36
CA MET A 1 19.74 -11.31 8.52
C MET A 1 20.14 -10.56 7.26
N LEU A 2 21.34 -10.76 6.70
CA LEU A 2 21.76 -10.05 5.49
C LEU A 2 20.84 -10.32 4.29
N GLU A 3 20.43 -11.59 4.12
CA GLU A 3 19.45 -12.02 3.11
C GLU A 3 18.09 -11.32 3.28
N ALA A 4 17.58 -11.23 4.52
CA ALA A 4 16.33 -10.56 4.82
C ALA A 4 16.38 -9.05 4.54
N ILE A 5 17.52 -8.40 4.84
CA ILE A 5 17.73 -6.98 4.49
C ILE A 5 17.77 -6.81 2.97
N PHE A 6 18.48 -7.69 2.26
CA PHE A 6 18.58 -7.64 0.81
C PHE A 6 17.22 -7.82 0.13
N LEU A 7 16.50 -8.90 0.45
CA LEU A 7 15.14 -9.13 -0.05
C LEU A 7 14.21 -7.99 0.35
N GLY A 8 14.39 -7.43 1.55
CA GLY A 8 13.59 -6.31 2.01
C GLY A 8 13.77 -5.03 1.19
N ILE A 9 15.01 -4.73 0.79
CA ILE A 9 15.31 -3.63 -0.11
C ILE A 9 14.67 -3.87 -1.49
N ILE A 10 14.80 -5.08 -2.04
CA ILE A 10 14.20 -5.41 -3.34
C ILE A 10 12.69 -5.26 -3.30
N GLN A 11 12.03 -5.80 -2.29
CA GLN A 11 10.59 -5.64 -2.10
C GLN A 11 10.21 -4.15 -2.06
N GLY A 12 10.87 -3.36 -1.22
CA GLY A 12 10.57 -1.93 -1.08
C GLY A 12 10.76 -1.13 -2.38
N LEU A 13 11.76 -1.50 -3.20
CA LEU A 13 12.01 -0.85 -4.48
C LEU A 13 11.04 -1.30 -5.58
N THR A 14 10.59 -2.55 -5.54
CA THR A 14 9.80 -3.15 -6.64
C THR A 14 8.30 -3.12 -6.40
N GLU A 15 7.84 -3.01 -5.16
CA GLU A 15 6.40 -3.02 -4.83
C GLU A 15 5.64 -1.85 -5.46
N PHE A 16 6.29 -0.69 -5.58
CA PHE A 16 5.67 0.52 -6.13
C PHE A 16 5.87 0.67 -7.64
N LEU A 17 6.66 -0.21 -8.25
CA LEU A 17 6.93 -0.23 -9.67
C LEU A 17 6.07 -1.33 -10.33
N PRO A 18 5.54 -1.13 -11.54
CA PRO A 18 4.74 -2.13 -12.25
C PRO A 18 5.63 -3.22 -12.86
N VAL A 19 6.42 -3.90 -12.02
CA VAL A 19 7.47 -4.87 -12.40
C VAL A 19 7.32 -6.22 -11.69
N SER A 20 6.25 -6.42 -10.92
CA SER A 20 5.97 -7.65 -10.15
C SER A 20 7.02 -7.94 -9.06
N SER A 21 6.83 -7.38 -7.86
CA SER A 21 7.70 -7.58 -6.69
C SER A 21 7.82 -9.04 -6.27
N SER A 22 6.72 -9.81 -6.29
CA SER A 22 6.68 -11.23 -5.95
C SER A 22 7.60 -12.08 -6.84
N ALA A 23 7.71 -11.75 -8.13
CA ALA A 23 8.60 -12.43 -9.06
C ALA A 23 10.07 -12.16 -8.73
N HIS A 24 10.41 -10.91 -8.39
CA HIS A 24 11.77 -10.54 -7.98
C HIS A 24 12.19 -11.27 -6.71
N ILE A 25 11.33 -11.30 -5.68
CA ILE A 25 11.62 -12.00 -4.42
C ILE A 25 11.77 -13.50 -4.63
N ARG A 26 10.92 -14.11 -5.46
CA ARG A 26 11.02 -15.54 -5.74
C ARG A 26 12.29 -15.90 -6.50
N ILE A 27 12.60 -15.18 -7.58
CA ILE A 27 13.78 -15.44 -8.40
C ILE A 27 15.05 -15.20 -7.58
N LEU A 28 15.17 -14.07 -6.89
CA LEU A 28 16.37 -13.75 -6.11
C LEU A 28 16.52 -14.66 -4.88
N GLY A 29 15.41 -15.11 -4.29
CA GLY A 29 15.41 -16.07 -3.19
C GLY A 29 16.04 -17.42 -3.57
N GLU A 30 15.86 -17.88 -4.81
CA GLU A 30 16.49 -19.11 -5.31
C GLU A 30 18.02 -19.01 -5.43
N PHE A 31 18.57 -17.79 -5.56
CA PHE A 31 20.02 -17.55 -5.64
C PHE A 31 20.69 -17.33 -4.27
N LEU A 32 19.93 -17.26 -3.18
CA LEU A 32 20.49 -17.06 -1.85
C LEU A 32 21.04 -18.38 -1.26
N PRO A 33 22.12 -18.33 -0.46
CA PRO A 33 22.71 -19.51 0.16
C PRO A 33 21.72 -20.37 0.94
N SER A 34 20.72 -19.75 1.58
CA SER A 34 19.70 -20.48 2.32
C SER A 34 18.69 -21.22 1.42
N ALA A 35 18.58 -20.88 0.12
CA ALA A 35 17.76 -21.47 -0.94
C ALA A 35 16.40 -22.08 -0.54
N GLN A 36 15.83 -21.62 0.56
CA GLN A 36 14.50 -21.98 1.03
C GLN A 36 13.58 -20.86 0.61
N ASP A 37 12.36 -21.25 0.22
CA ASP A 37 11.28 -20.30 0.05
C ASP A 37 11.29 -19.37 1.27
N PRO A 38 11.37 -18.03 1.09
CA PRO A 38 11.38 -17.08 2.20
C PRO A 38 10.26 -17.36 3.21
N GLY A 39 9.21 -18.04 2.76
CA GLY A 39 8.14 -18.57 3.59
C GLY A 39 7.01 -17.55 3.62
N ALA A 40 5.78 -18.05 3.67
CA ALA A 40 4.59 -17.21 3.67
C ALA A 40 4.65 -16.09 4.73
N THR A 41 5.21 -16.39 5.90
CA THR A 41 5.40 -15.42 6.99
C THR A 41 6.33 -14.26 6.60
N PHE A 42 7.46 -14.53 5.94
CA PHE A 42 8.39 -13.48 5.52
C PHE A 42 7.75 -12.59 4.46
N THR A 43 7.14 -13.19 3.45
CA THR A 43 6.45 -12.46 2.38
C THR A 43 5.33 -11.57 2.95
N ALA A 44 4.53 -12.09 3.89
CA ALA A 44 3.47 -11.32 4.53
C ALA A 44 4.03 -10.13 5.34
N ILE A 45 5.09 -10.33 6.13
CA ILE A 45 5.73 -9.25 6.89
C ILE A 45 6.28 -8.17 5.95
N MET A 46 6.90 -8.60 4.85
CA MET A 46 7.46 -7.69 3.86
C MET A 46 6.39 -6.84 3.15
N GLN A 47 5.25 -7.44 2.79
CA GLN A 47 4.10 -6.74 2.22
C GLN A 47 3.49 -5.73 3.22
N ILE A 48 3.33 -6.13 4.48
CA ILE A 48 2.87 -5.23 5.54
C ILE A 48 3.83 -4.04 5.69
N GLY A 49 5.14 -4.28 5.61
CA GLY A 49 6.14 -3.22 5.66
C GLY A 49 5.96 -2.18 4.54
N THR A 50 5.71 -2.63 3.31
CA THR A 50 5.45 -1.73 2.18
C THR A 50 4.11 -1.02 2.29
N GLU A 51 3.07 -1.67 2.79
CA GLU A 51 1.77 -1.06 3.02
C GLU A 51 1.85 0.04 4.10
N ILE A 52 2.55 -0.22 5.20
CA ILE A 52 2.81 0.79 6.25
C ILE A 52 3.57 1.98 5.67
N ALA A 53 4.55 1.76 4.79
CA ALA A 53 5.28 2.85 4.15
C ALA A 53 4.34 3.78 3.36
N VAL A 54 3.36 3.22 2.63
CA VAL A 54 2.33 3.99 1.91
C VAL A 54 1.44 4.76 2.88
N LEU A 55 0.97 4.13 3.96
CA LEU A 55 0.13 4.78 4.97
C LEU A 55 0.85 5.97 5.64
N ILE A 56 2.15 5.82 5.93
CA ILE A 56 2.96 6.90 6.51
C ILE A 56 3.19 8.00 5.49
N TYR A 57 3.55 7.67 4.25
CA TYR A 57 3.84 8.64 3.20
C TYR A 57 2.60 9.48 2.85
N PHE A 58 1.44 8.84 2.66
CA PHE A 58 0.18 9.51 2.32
C PHE A 58 -0.68 9.87 3.53
N ARG A 59 -0.15 9.84 4.76
CA ARG A 59 -0.93 10.06 6.00
C ARG A 59 -1.77 11.35 5.98
N ALA A 60 -1.25 12.42 5.37
CA ALA A 60 -1.92 13.71 5.30
C ALA A 60 -3.07 13.69 4.28
N ASP A 61 -2.85 13.10 3.12
CA ASP A 61 -3.88 12.92 2.09
C ASP A 61 -4.98 11.99 2.59
N ILE A 62 -4.63 10.86 3.20
CA ILE A 62 -5.58 9.92 3.80
C ILE A 62 -6.43 10.64 4.86
N ALA A 63 -5.83 11.41 5.77
CA ALA A 63 -6.57 12.17 6.76
C ALA A 63 -7.53 13.21 6.13
N ARG A 64 -7.10 13.90 5.07
CA ARG A 64 -7.95 14.82 4.30
C ARG A 64 -9.13 14.10 3.65
N LEU A 65 -8.89 13.00 2.95
CA LEU A 65 -9.92 12.17 2.31
C LEU A 65 -10.95 11.65 3.33
N ILE A 66 -10.49 11.08 4.45
CA ILE A 66 -11.36 10.57 5.52
C ILE A 66 -12.20 11.70 6.13
N SER A 67 -11.57 12.83 6.46
CA SER A 67 -12.29 13.97 7.06
C SER A 67 -13.34 14.56 6.11
N ALA A 68 -13.05 14.66 4.81
CA ALA A 68 -14.00 15.11 3.80
C ALA A 68 -15.20 14.14 3.67
N SER A 69 -14.94 12.83 3.68
CA SER A 69 -15.98 11.80 3.62
C SER A 69 -16.87 11.77 4.86
N LEU A 70 -16.28 11.92 6.06
CA LEU A 70 -17.05 12.03 7.31
C LEU A 70 -17.93 13.28 7.33
N LYS A 71 -17.38 14.44 6.93
CA LYS A 71 -18.15 15.68 6.81
C LYS A 71 -19.28 15.55 5.79
N TRP A 72 -19.03 14.92 4.64
CA TRP A 72 -20.07 14.66 3.64
C TRP A 72 -21.24 13.87 4.23
N LEU A 73 -20.94 12.82 5.00
CA LEU A 73 -21.92 11.93 5.61
C LEU A 73 -22.72 12.64 6.71
N ILE A 74 -22.06 13.43 7.56
CA ILE A 74 -22.69 14.13 8.69
C ILE A 74 -23.48 15.36 8.22
N SER A 75 -22.91 16.17 7.33
CA SER A 75 -23.49 17.43 6.85
C SER A 75 -24.46 17.26 5.68
N ARG A 76 -24.83 16.02 5.31
CA ARG A 76 -25.77 15.68 4.22
C ARG A 76 -25.52 16.47 2.92
N GLY A 77 -24.24 16.62 2.51
CA GLY A 77 -23.88 17.26 1.23
C GLY A 77 -23.57 18.76 1.26
N GLY A 78 -23.46 19.39 2.45
CA GLY A 78 -22.96 20.75 2.63
C GLY A 78 -21.45 20.90 2.42
N LEU A 79 -20.90 20.41 1.30
CA LEU A 79 -19.48 20.55 0.96
C LEU A 79 -19.27 21.58 -0.16
N VAL A 80 -18.27 22.44 0.02
CA VAL A 80 -17.90 23.52 -0.91
C VAL A 80 -16.46 23.33 -1.39
N GLY A 81 -16.21 23.60 -2.67
CA GLY A 81 -14.85 23.63 -3.23
C GLY A 81 -14.11 22.28 -3.14
N SER A 82 -12.90 22.30 -2.58
CA SER A 82 -11.99 21.16 -2.51
C SER A 82 -12.53 19.98 -1.69
N GLU A 83 -13.31 20.23 -0.63
CA GLU A 83 -13.87 19.15 0.20
C GLU A 83 -14.83 18.25 -0.60
N ARG A 84 -15.61 18.81 -1.53
CA ARG A 84 -16.48 18.03 -2.42
C ARG A 84 -15.67 17.16 -3.38
N SER A 85 -14.54 17.66 -3.86
CA SER A 85 -13.62 16.89 -4.72
C SER A 85 -13.00 15.74 -3.95
N ASP A 86 -12.52 16.00 -2.73
CA ASP A 86 -11.90 15.00 -1.86
C ASP A 86 -12.91 13.90 -1.46
N ALA A 87 -14.16 14.25 -1.13
CA ALA A 87 -15.20 13.26 -0.83
C ALA A 87 -15.56 12.39 -2.05
N ARG A 88 -15.61 12.98 -3.26
CA ARG A 88 -15.80 12.22 -4.51
C ARG A 88 -14.64 11.27 -4.77
N LEU A 89 -13.41 11.75 -4.62
CA LEU A 89 -12.21 10.93 -4.79
C LEU A 89 -12.21 9.75 -3.81
N SER A 90 -12.53 9.99 -2.54
CA SER A 90 -12.64 8.93 -1.53
C SER A 90 -13.72 7.91 -1.90
N THR A 91 -14.87 8.35 -2.41
CA THR A 91 -15.94 7.45 -2.85
C THR A 91 -15.51 6.60 -4.05
N LEU A 92 -14.80 7.21 -5.01
CA LEU A 92 -14.28 6.49 -6.18
C LEU A 92 -13.22 5.45 -5.78
N ILE A 93 -12.34 5.78 -4.82
CA ILE A 93 -11.37 4.85 -4.28
C ILE A 93 -12.10 3.67 -3.61
N LEU A 94 -13.08 3.93 -2.74
CA LEU A 94 -13.87 2.88 -2.08
C LEU A 94 -14.58 1.96 -3.08
N LEU A 95 -15.24 2.53 -4.08
CA LEU A 95 -15.90 1.76 -5.14
C LEU A 95 -14.90 0.93 -5.96
N GLY A 96 -13.73 1.49 -6.25
CA GLY A 96 -12.65 0.81 -6.96
C GLY A 96 -11.98 -0.31 -6.15
N SER A 97 -12.07 -0.27 -4.82
CA SER A 97 -11.52 -1.30 -3.93
C SER A 97 -12.45 -2.48 -3.66
N LEU A 98 -13.76 -2.38 -3.94
CA LEU A 98 -14.73 -3.48 -3.75
C LEU A 98 -14.50 -4.74 -4.62
N PRO A 99 -14.06 -4.65 -5.90
CA PRO A 99 -13.88 -5.82 -6.75
C PRO A 99 -12.54 -6.54 -6.58
N ILE A 100 -11.66 -6.06 -5.67
CA ILE A 100 -10.34 -6.64 -5.37
C ILE A 100 -10.51 -7.72 -4.30
#